data_AF-A0A2D6FFW2-F1
#
_entry.id   AF-A0A2D6FFW2-F1
#
_cell.length_a   1.000
_cell.length_b   1.000
_cell.length_c   1.000
_cell.angle_alpha   90.00
_cell.angle_beta   90.00
_cell.angle_gamma   90.00
#
_symmetry.space_group_name_H-M   'P 1'
#
loop_
_entity.id
_entity.type
_entity.pdbx_description
1 polymer ?
#
loop_
_entity_poly.entity_id
_entity_poly.type
_entity_poly.pdbx_seq_one_letter_code
_entity_poly.pdbx_strand_id
1 'polypeptide(L)'
;MLRTTEKHWLIISLITLGGITVLSLIPLNELPEMPGSDKTHHLVAYAILAYPTSLKRPKGWQNILIFFAIYGGVIELIQPLVNRHGEWVDLIANTTGLMVGCLIAILTIQIKAKNSKP
;
A
#
# COMPACT_ATOMS: atom_id res chain seq x y z
N MET A 1 18.50 -2.88 -7.76
CA MET A 1 17.10 -2.97 -7.29
C MET A 1 16.64 -1.68 -6.60
N LEU A 2 17.16 -1.28 -5.43
CA LEU A 2 16.71 -0.08 -4.69
C LEU A 2 16.74 1.23 -5.50
N ARG A 3 17.83 1.48 -6.24
CA ARG A 3 17.97 2.68 -7.09
C ARG A 3 16.92 2.73 -8.22
N THR A 4 16.48 1.57 -8.70
CA THR A 4 15.41 1.44 -9.70
C THR A 4 14.05 1.75 -9.08
N THR A 5 13.80 1.26 -7.87
CA THR A 5 12.57 1.56 -7.10
C THR A 5 12.46 3.04 -6.78
N GLU A 6 13.54 3.68 -6.32
CA GLU A 6 13.58 5.14 -6.09
C GLU A 6 13.31 5.94 -7.37
N LYS A 7 13.84 5.48 -8.53
CA LYS A 7 13.65 6.16 -9.82
C LYS A 7 12.22 6.04 -10.35
N HIS A 8 11.60 4.87 -10.25
CA HIS A 8 10.27 4.59 -10.80
C HIS A 8 9.16 4.56 -9.75
N TRP A 9 9.40 5.17 -8.58
CA TRP A 9 8.51 5.11 -7.42
C TRP A 9 7.06 5.47 -7.74
N LEU A 10 6.85 6.48 -8.60
CA LEU A 10 5.52 6.96 -8.96
C LEU A 10 4.76 5.90 -9.77
N ILE A 11 5.40 5.35 -10.82
CA ILE A 11 4.79 4.33 -11.67
C ILE A 11 4.47 3.08 -10.85
N ILE A 12 5.40 2.65 -9.99
CA ILE A 12 5.17 1.50 -9.10
C ILE A 12 3.98 1.78 -8.18
N SER A 13 3.93 2.94 -7.53
CA SER A 13 2.83 3.30 -6.63
C SER A 13 1.49 3.36 -7.35
N LEU A 14 1.44 3.92 -8.57
CA LEU A 14 0.23 4.01 -9.38
C LEU A 14 -0.27 2.63 -9.83
N ILE A 15 0.64 1.75 -10.28
CA ILE A 15 0.29 0.38 -10.64
C ILE A 15 -0.25 -0.38 -9.42
N THR A 16 0.42 -0.27 -8.27
CA THR A 16 -0.04 -0.91 -7.03
C THR A 16 -1.40 -0.37 -6.60
N LEU A 17 -1.61 0.95 -6.62
CA LEU A 17 -2.89 1.57 -6.27
C LEU A 17 -4.01 1.13 -7.22
N GLY A 18 -3.73 1.09 -8.53
CA GLY A 18 -4.66 0.60 -9.53
C GLY A 18 -5.02 -0.87 -9.32
N GLY A 19 -4.02 -1.72 -9.04
CA GLY A 19 -4.23 -3.13 -8.70
C GLY A 19 -5.10 -3.32 -7.46
N ILE A 20 -4.82 -2.57 -6.38
CA ILE A 20 -5.66 -2.56 -5.16
C ILE A 20 -7.09 -2.17 -5.52
N THR A 21 -7.28 -1.07 -6.27
CA THR A 21 -8.62 -0.58 -6.63
C THR A 21 -9.41 -1.63 -7.41
N VAL A 22 -8.80 -2.24 -8.43
CA VAL A 22 -9.46 -3.26 -9.26
C VAL A 22 -9.80 -4.48 -8.42
N LEU A 23 -8.84 -5.02 -7.68
CA LEU A 23 -9.05 -6.25 -6.91
C LEU A 23 -10.05 -6.07 -5.76
N SER A 24 -10.09 -4.90 -5.12
CA SER A 24 -11.05 -4.58 -4.06
C SER A 24 -12.48 -4.39 -4.58
N LEU A 25 -12.66 -4.03 -5.86
CA LEU A 25 -13.98 -3.75 -6.47
C LEU A 25 -14.52 -4.88 -7.35
N ILE A 26 -13.75 -5.92 -7.64
CA ILE A 26 -14.28 -7.16 -8.24
C ILE A 26 -15.28 -7.78 -7.24
N PRO A 27 -16.42 -8.33 -7.66
CA PRO A 27 -17.33 -9.04 -6.77
C PRO A 27 -16.66 -10.22 -6.04
N LEU A 28 -17.08 -10.54 -4.80
CA LEU A 28 -16.40 -11.59 -4.02
C LEU A 28 -16.52 -12.98 -4.66
N ASN A 29 -17.65 -13.28 -5.29
CA ASN A 29 -17.93 -14.55 -5.97
C ASN A 29 -17.10 -14.78 -7.25
N GLU A 30 -16.40 -13.76 -7.74
CA GLU A 30 -15.57 -13.84 -8.94
C GLU A 30 -14.08 -14.01 -8.63
N LEU A 31 -13.67 -13.91 -7.36
CA LEU A 31 -12.28 -14.11 -6.97
C LEU A 31 -11.97 -15.58 -6.69
N PRO A 32 -10.79 -16.07 -7.12
CA PRO A 32 -10.28 -17.35 -6.68
C PRO A 32 -9.95 -17.32 -5.18
N GLU A 33 -10.06 -18.47 -4.52
CA GLU A 33 -9.54 -18.62 -3.16
C GLU A 33 -8.03 -18.41 -3.16
N MET A 34 -7.55 -17.51 -2.30
CA MET A 34 -6.14 -17.17 -2.17
C MET A 34 -5.69 -17.43 -0.73
N PRO A 35 -4.49 -18.01 -0.51
CA PRO A 35 -4.00 -18.28 0.83
C PRO A 35 -3.84 -16.99 1.65
N GLY A 36 -4.34 -17.02 2.88
CA GLY A 36 -4.33 -15.88 3.78
C GLY A 36 -5.73 -15.28 3.97
N SER A 37 -5.88 -14.46 5.01
CA SER A 37 -7.10 -13.70 5.23
C SER A 37 -7.15 -12.47 4.34
N ASP A 38 -8.35 -11.98 4.06
CA ASP A 38 -8.55 -10.69 3.40
C ASP A 38 -7.73 -9.56 4.05
N LYS A 39 -7.77 -9.47 5.38
CA LYS A 39 -6.98 -8.51 6.20
C LYS A 39 -5.47 -8.59 5.97
N THR A 40 -4.92 -9.80 5.78
CA THR A 40 -3.50 -9.96 5.43
C THR A 40 -3.19 -9.47 4.03
N HIS A 41 -4.10 -9.66 3.07
CA HIS A 41 -3.96 -9.10 1.72
C HIS A 41 -3.98 -7.57 1.77
N HIS A 42 -4.92 -6.96 2.50
CA HIS A 42 -4.99 -5.52 2.75
C HIS A 42 -3.69 -4.98 3.36
N LEU A 43 -3.21 -5.58 4.44
CA LEU A 43 -1.95 -5.18 5.09
C LEU A 43 -0.76 -5.21 4.13
N VAL A 44 -0.59 -6.32 3.40
CA VAL A 44 0.55 -6.49 2.48
C VAL A 44 0.44 -5.53 1.30
N ALA A 45 -0.73 -5.39 0.71
CA ALA A 45 -0.93 -4.52 -0.45
C ALA A 45 -0.62 -3.05 -0.13
N TYR A 46 -1.10 -2.56 1.02
CA TYR A 46 -0.81 -1.19 1.45
C TYR A 46 0.64 -0.98 1.91
N ALA A 47 1.29 -2.03 2.45
CA ALA A 47 2.73 -1.97 2.70
C ALA A 47 3.55 -1.84 1.40
N ILE A 48 3.19 -2.60 0.36
CA ILE A 48 3.82 -2.51 -0.97
C ILE A 48 3.58 -1.13 -1.57
N LEU A 49 2.38 -0.55 -1.42
CA LEU A 49 2.03 0.78 -1.91
C LEU A 49 2.84 1.89 -1.23
N ALA A 50 2.98 1.83 0.11
CA ALA A 50 3.68 2.87 0.87
C ALA A 50 5.20 2.83 0.68
N TYR A 51 5.78 1.66 0.45
CA TYR A 51 7.23 1.47 0.40
C TYR A 51 7.95 2.36 -0.64
N PRO A 52 7.63 2.35 -1.95
CA PRO A 52 8.34 3.15 -2.95
C PRO A 52 8.22 4.66 -2.68
N THR A 53 7.05 5.13 -2.26
CA THR A 53 6.81 6.54 -1.90
C THR A 53 7.66 6.95 -0.70
N SER A 54 7.69 6.12 0.35
CA SER A 54 8.45 6.37 1.59
C SER A 54 9.96 6.21 1.40
N LEU A 55 10.38 5.40 0.44
CA LEU A 55 11.79 5.23 0.05
C LEU A 55 12.29 6.46 -0.71
N LYS A 56 11.51 6.99 -1.65
CA LYS A 56 11.88 8.17 -2.43
C LYS A 56 11.77 9.49 -1.65
N ARG A 57 10.78 9.61 -0.75
CA ARG A 57 10.46 10.83 0.00
C ARG A 57 10.39 12.10 -0.86
N PRO A 58 9.53 12.15 -1.90
CA PRO A 58 9.26 13.42 -2.60
C PRO A 58 8.73 14.49 -1.63
N LYS A 59 8.77 15.77 -2.04
CA LYS A 59 8.21 16.87 -1.23
C LYS A 59 6.74 16.57 -0.93
N GLY A 60 6.38 16.52 0.36
CA GLY A 60 5.02 16.20 0.80
C GLY A 60 4.67 14.71 0.80
N TRP A 61 5.63 13.79 0.79
CA TRP A 61 5.37 12.33 0.78
C TRP A 61 4.45 11.83 1.92
N GLN A 62 4.44 12.48 3.08
CA GLN A 62 3.51 12.17 4.17
C GLN A 62 2.06 12.43 3.76
N ASN A 63 1.80 13.51 3.02
CA ASN A 63 0.47 13.82 2.50
C ASN A 63 0.02 12.77 1.47
N ILE A 64 0.96 12.17 0.73
CA ILE A 64 0.67 11.05 -0.19
C ILE A 64 0.24 9.81 0.59
N LEU A 65 0.87 9.50 1.74
CA LEU A 65 0.44 8.39 2.59
C LEU A 65 -0.95 8.64 3.21
N ILE A 66 -1.22 9.88 3.64
CA ILE A 66 -2.56 10.28 4.12
C ILE A 66 -3.58 10.11 2.99
N PHE A 67 -3.24 10.53 1.77
CA PHE A 67 -4.07 10.31 0.60
C PHE A 67 -4.36 8.82 0.36
N PHE A 68 -3.36 7.93 0.46
CA PHE A 68 -3.58 6.49 0.32
C PHE A 68 -4.52 5.93 1.40
N ALA A 69 -4.43 6.38 2.65
CA ALA A 69 -5.34 5.97 3.71
C ALA A 69 -6.78 6.42 3.43
N ILE A 70 -6.97 7.68 3.02
CA ILE A 70 -8.28 8.22 2.64
C ILE A 70 -8.85 7.46 1.44
N TYR A 71 -8.03 7.24 0.41
CA TYR A 71 -8.42 6.52 -0.79
C TYR A 71 -8.86 5.09 -0.48
N GLY A 72 -8.14 4.40 0.40
CA GLY A 72 -8.55 3.08 0.90
C GLY A 72 -9.87 3.10 1.64
N GLY A 73 -10.08 4.07 2.53
CA GLY A 73 -11.38 4.26 3.19
C GLY A 73 -12.52 4.52 2.20
N VAL A 74 -12.28 5.28 1.13
CA VAL A 74 -13.26 5.48 0.06
C VAL A 74 -13.58 4.17 -0.67
N ILE A 75 -12.57 3.32 -0.95
CA ILE A 75 -12.81 1.99 -1.52
C ILE A 75 -13.73 1.17 -0.60
N GLU A 76 -13.46 1.11 0.72
CA GLU A 76 -14.30 0.36 1.66
C GLU A 76 -15.75 0.86 1.68
N LEU A 77 -15.98 2.16 1.52
CA LEU A 77 -17.32 2.73 1.41
C LEU A 77 -18.03 2.36 0.09
N ILE A 78 -17.28 2.15 -0.99
CA ILE A 78 -17.81 1.78 -2.31
C ILE A 78 -18.08 0.27 -2.40
N GLN A 79 -17.30 -0.56 -1.71
CA GLN A 79 -17.39 -2.03 -1.75
C GLN A 79 -18.84 -2.58 -1.64
N PRO A 80 -19.71 -2.10 -0.72
CA PRO A 80 -21.10 -2.57 -0.64
C PRO A 80 -21.92 -2.41 -1.93
N LEU A 81 -21.58 -1.43 -2.77
CA LEU A 81 -22.28 -1.16 -4.04
C LEU A 81 -21.97 -2.18 -5.14
N VAL A 82 -20.91 -2.99 -4.95
CA VAL A 82 -20.45 -4.00 -5.91
C VAL A 82 -20.52 -5.42 -5.34
N ASN A 83 -21.42 -5.67 -4.39
CA ASN A 83 -21.57 -6.95 -3.68
C ASN A 83 -20.29 -7.41 -2.96
N ARG A 84 -19.55 -6.45 -2.38
CA ARG A 84 -18.42 -6.68 -1.48
C ARG A 84 -18.77 -6.25 -0.04
N HIS A 85 -18.06 -6.80 0.93
CA HIS A 85 -18.24 -6.43 2.33
C HIS A 85 -17.20 -5.36 2.69
N GLY A 86 -17.62 -4.11 2.83
CA GLY A 86 -16.74 -3.10 3.43
C GLY A 86 -16.64 -3.32 4.94
N GLU A 87 -15.45 -3.65 5.46
CA GLU A 87 -15.20 -3.75 6.90
C GLU A 87 -14.32 -2.60 7.41
N TRP A 88 -14.70 -2.01 8.55
CA TRP A 88 -13.84 -1.06 9.26
C TRP A 88 -12.49 -1.65 9.66
N VAL A 89 -12.43 -2.96 9.83
CA VAL A 89 -11.20 -3.69 10.16
C VAL A 89 -10.23 -3.68 8.97
N ASP A 90 -10.72 -3.62 7.74
CA ASP A 90 -9.88 -3.56 6.54
C ASP A 90 -9.24 -2.18 6.41
N LEU A 91 -9.93 -1.11 6.82
CA LEU A 91 -9.32 0.21 6.95
C LEU A 91 -8.18 0.25 7.97
N ILE A 92 -8.31 -0.50 9.07
CA ILE A 92 -7.23 -0.65 10.06
C ILE A 92 -6.06 -1.42 9.44
N ALA A 93 -6.33 -2.50 8.70
CA ALA A 93 -5.32 -3.28 8.00
C ALA A 93 -4.58 -2.44 6.94
N ASN A 94 -5.31 -1.65 6.15
CA ASN A 94 -4.77 -0.71 5.16
C ASN A 94 -3.80 0.28 5.81
N THR A 95 -4.26 0.96 6.87
CA THR A 95 -3.46 1.97 7.58
C THR A 95 -2.23 1.35 8.24
N THR A 96 -2.37 0.18 8.84
CA THR A 96 -1.25 -0.58 9.42
C THR A 96 -0.25 -0.98 8.35
N GLY A 97 -0.72 -1.44 7.19
CA GLY A 97 0.11 -1.72 6.02
C GLY A 97 0.94 -0.51 5.59
N LEU A 98 0.31 0.67 5.47
CA LEU A 98 1.03 1.91 5.15
C LEU A 98 2.16 2.22 6.14
N MET A 99 1.90 2.05 7.44
CA MET A 99 2.90 2.25 8.49
C MET A 99 4.05 1.25 8.38
N VAL A 100 3.75 -0.02 8.14
CA VAL A 100 4.75 -1.08 7.94
C VAL A 100 5.62 -0.79 6.72
N GLY A 101 5.02 -0.47 5.57
CA GLY A 101 5.76 -0.12 4.34
C GLY A 101 6.66 1.10 4.54
N CYS A 102 6.19 2.11 5.27
CA CYS A 102 6.98 3.28 5.65
C CYS A 102 8.16 2.91 6.56
N LEU A 103 7.94 2.09 7.60
CA LEU A 103 8.98 1.63 8.51
C LEU A 103 10.07 0.86 7.77
N ILE A 104 9.70 -0.07 6.89
CA ILE A 104 10.66 -0.85 6.08
C ILE A 104 11.48 0.08 5.18
N ALA A 105 10.88 1.11 4.58
CA ALA A 105 11.59 2.09 3.78
C ALA A 105 12.60 2.90 4.63
N ILE A 106 12.21 3.33 5.83
CA ILE A 106 13.11 4.03 6.77
C ILE A 106 14.31 3.15 7.12
N LEU A 107 14.09 1.89 7.49
CA LEU A 107 15.16 0.94 7.82
C LEU A 107 16.09 0.71 6.61
N THR A 108 15.52 0.58 5.41
CA THR A 108 16.29 0.44 4.16
C THR A 108 17.25 1.64 3.96
N ILE A 109 16.75 2.86 4.17
CA ILE A 109 17.54 4.09 4.05
C ILE A 109 18.66 4.12 5.10
N GLN A 110 18.37 3.74 6.34
CA GLN A 110 19.34 3.72 7.43
C GLN A 110 20.47 2.72 7.18
N ILE A 111 20.16 1.51 6.72
CA ILE A 111 21.14 0.48 6.37
C ILE A 111 22.05 0.97 5.23
N LYS A 112 21.45 1.59 4.19
CA LYS A 112 22.21 2.17 3.07
C LYS A 112 23.17 3.27 3.54
N ALA A 113 22.73 4.14 4.45
CA ALA A 113 23.56 5.20 5.00
C ALA A 113 24.72 4.65 5.87
N LYS A 114 24.46 3.62 6.68
CA LYS A 114 25.48 2.96 7.51
C LYS A 114 26.58 2.31 6.66
N ASN A 115 26.20 1.62 5.59
CA ASN A 115 27.12 0.93 4.69
C ASN A 115 27.90 1.88 3.75
N SER A 116 27.54 3.17 3.73
CA SER A 116 28.21 4.20 2.91
C SER A 116 29.24 5.01 3.70
N LYS A 117 29.37 4.80 5.02
CA LYS A 117 30.42 5.43 5.83
C LYS A 117 31.72 4.62 5.66
N PRO A 118 32.87 5.28 5.38
CA PRO A 118 34.16 4.62 5.22
C PRO A 118 34.66 4.00 6.52
#